data_AF-A0A9E4H0T9-F1
#
_entry.id   AF-A0A9E4H0T9-F1
#
_cell.length_a   1.000
_cell.length_b   1.000
_cell.length_c   1.000
_cell.angle_alpha   90.00
_cell.angle_beta   90.00
_cell.angle_gamma   90.00
#
_symmetry.space_group_name_H-M   'P 1'
#
loop_
_entity.id
_entity.type
_entity.pdbx_description
1 polymer ?
#
loop_
_entity_poly.entity_id
_entity_poly.type
_entity_poly.pdbx_seq_one_letter_code
_entity_poly.pdbx_strand_id
1 'polypeptide(L)'
;MKSGKVALAVLLAGFLGMVMTMSSCKEETFYKANVIVVIQDTLGNETRVQNAFVRLYAPCTDCIVDTHDITNGNGVASFEFPAKMVLNIEVQKGDLTGSGFVKLEEGQTVSEKVAIQ
;
A
#
# COMPACT_ATOMS: atom_id res chain seq x y z
N MET A 1 57.51 24.88 -33.38
CA MET A 1 56.10 24.44 -33.61
C MET A 1 55.48 24.09 -32.26
N LYS A 2 54.65 24.99 -31.73
CA LYS A 2 54.20 24.99 -30.32
C LYS A 2 52.69 25.21 -30.28
N SER A 3 51.89 24.25 -30.77
CA SER A 3 50.42 24.38 -30.80
C SER A 3 49.68 23.05 -30.92
N GLY A 4 50.13 22.00 -30.20
CA GLY A 4 49.49 20.67 -30.25
C GLY A 4 48.88 20.19 -28.95
N LYS A 5 49.20 20.80 -27.81
CA LYS A 5 48.84 20.26 -26.47
C LYS A 5 47.66 20.96 -25.79
N VAL A 6 47.22 22.11 -26.32
CA VAL A 6 46.13 22.89 -25.70
C VAL A 6 44.75 22.42 -26.17
N ALA A 7 44.65 21.85 -27.37
CA ALA A 7 43.37 21.41 -27.94
C ALA A 7 42.79 20.15 -27.28
N LEU A 8 43.63 19.25 -26.75
CA LEU A 8 43.17 17.96 -26.19
C LEU A 8 42.65 18.08 -24.74
N ALA A 9 43.16 19.05 -23.97
CA ALA A 9 42.76 19.25 -22.57
C ALA A 9 41.38 19.92 -22.43
N VAL A 10 40.96 20.71 -23.42
CA VAL A 10 39.66 21.41 -23.39
C VAL A 10 38.52 20.47 -23.79
N LEU A 11 38.77 19.44 -24.61
CA LEU A 11 37.76 18.47 -25.01
C LEU A 11 37.45 17.41 -23.93
N LEU A 12 38.41 17.06 -23.05
CA LEU A 12 38.14 16.15 -21.92
C LEU A 12 37.42 16.84 -20.75
N ALA A 13 37.54 18.16 -20.60
CA ALA A 13 36.85 18.90 -19.54
C ALA A 13 35.37 19.16 -19.85
N GLY A 14 34.95 19.06 -21.13
CA GLY A 14 33.57 19.29 -21.55
C GLY A 14 32.62 18.11 -21.36
N PHE A 15 33.14 16.88 -21.24
CA PHE A 15 32.30 15.67 -21.15
C PHE A 15 31.95 15.25 -19.71
N LEU A 16 32.65 15.80 -18.71
CA LEU A 16 32.48 15.42 -17.30
C LEU A 16 31.43 16.27 -16.56
N GLY A 17 30.89 17.33 -17.19
CA GLY A 17 29.92 18.24 -16.58
C GLY A 17 28.45 17.84 -16.73
N MET A 18 28.13 16.79 -17.50
CA MET A 18 26.76 16.52 -17.96
C MET A 18 26.12 15.26 -17.37
N VAL A 19 26.52 14.83 -16.18
CA VAL A 19 25.97 13.61 -15.52
C VAL A 19 25.26 13.90 -14.19
N MET A 20 25.21 15.14 -13.72
CA MET A 20 24.73 15.46 -12.37
C MET A 20 23.27 15.95 -12.29
N THR A 21 22.49 15.89 -13.37
CA THR A 21 21.09 16.34 -13.32
C THR A 21 20.12 15.18 -13.40
N MET A 22 19.35 15.03 -12.32
CA MET A 22 18.04 14.37 -12.22
C MET A 22 17.98 12.97 -11.62
N SER A 23 18.64 12.76 -10.48
CA SER A 23 18.11 11.83 -9.46
C SER A 23 16.94 12.49 -8.70
N SER A 24 15.88 12.91 -9.41
CA SER A 24 14.63 13.29 -8.74
C SER A 24 13.90 12.01 -8.33
N CYS A 25 14.42 11.34 -7.29
CA CYS A 25 13.63 10.38 -6.52
C CYS A 25 12.52 11.16 -5.83
N LYS A 26 11.38 11.34 -6.52
CA LYS A 26 10.13 11.55 -5.79
C LYS A 26 9.87 10.21 -5.12
N GLU A 27 9.92 10.15 -3.79
CA GLU A 27 9.36 9.01 -3.09
C GLU A 27 7.88 8.92 -3.49
N GLU A 28 7.49 7.81 -4.11
CA GLU A 28 6.09 7.57 -4.39
C GLU A 28 5.38 7.33 -3.06
N THR A 29 4.59 8.31 -2.65
CA THR A 29 3.74 8.20 -1.45
C THR A 29 2.67 7.16 -1.70
N PHE A 30 2.62 6.13 -0.86
CA PHE A 30 1.60 5.07 -0.94
C PHE A 30 0.80 4.97 0.35
N TYR A 31 -0.43 4.47 0.25
CA TYR A 31 -1.33 4.21 1.36
C TYR A 31 -1.92 2.81 1.21
N LYS A 32 -1.47 1.85 2.03
CA LYS A 32 -1.85 0.44 1.88
C LYS A 32 -2.55 -0.09 3.11
N ALA A 33 -3.55 -0.94 2.90
CA ALA A 33 -4.25 -1.67 3.95
C ALA A 33 -4.19 -3.17 3.69
N ASN A 34 -3.89 -3.95 4.72
CA ASN A 34 -4.10 -5.39 4.75
C ASN A 34 -5.19 -5.69 5.77
N VAL A 35 -6.28 -6.33 5.33
CA VAL A 35 -7.29 -6.87 6.23
C VAL A 35 -7.04 -8.35 6.40
N ILE A 36 -6.72 -8.73 7.64
CA ILE A 36 -6.50 -10.10 8.09
C ILE A 36 -7.80 -10.61 8.69
N VAL A 37 -8.38 -11.66 8.11
CA VAL A 37 -9.63 -12.24 8.60
C VAL A 37 -9.34 -13.48 9.43
N VAL A 38 -9.91 -13.54 10.63
CA VAL A 38 -9.77 -14.67 11.56
C VAL A 38 -11.11 -15.13 12.10
N ILE A 39 -11.19 -16.41 12.46
CA ILE A 39 -12.17 -16.92 13.42
C ILE A 39 -11.41 -17.17 14.73
N GLN A 40 -11.96 -16.69 15.84
CA GLN A 40 -11.40 -16.90 17.17
C GLN A 40 -12.23 -17.98 17.89
N ASP A 41 -11.56 -19.00 18.43
CA ASP A 41 -12.22 -20.01 19.24
C ASP A 41 -12.45 -19.53 20.69
N THR A 42 -13.14 -20.36 21.49
CA THR A 42 -13.44 -20.06 22.90
C THR A 42 -12.20 -20.03 23.81
N LEU A 43 -11.05 -20.50 23.33
CA LEU A 43 -9.77 -20.52 24.02
C LEU A 43 -8.85 -19.36 23.58
N GLY A 44 -9.28 -18.56 22.60
CA GLY A 44 -8.53 -17.44 22.04
C GLY A 44 -7.58 -17.81 20.89
N ASN A 45 -7.63 -19.04 20.36
CA ASN A 45 -6.85 -19.40 19.18
C ASN A 45 -7.49 -18.82 17.93
N GLU A 46 -6.66 -18.32 17.03
CA GLU A 46 -7.08 -17.66 15.80
C GLU A 46 -6.77 -18.53 14.58
N THR A 47 -7.79 -18.79 13.77
CA THR A 47 -7.64 -19.46 12.47
C THR A 47 -7.87 -18.45 11.36
N ARG A 48 -6.91 -18.34 10.44
CA ARG A 48 -7.02 -17.45 9.26
C ARG A 48 -8.11 -17.95 8.32
N VAL A 49 -8.92 -17.05 7.81
CA VAL A 49 -10.05 -17.37 6.92
C VAL A 49 -9.71 -16.96 5.50
N GLN A 50 -9.61 -17.94 4.61
CA GLN A 50 -9.48 -17.71 3.17
C GLN A 50 -10.84 -17.53 2.48
N ASN A 51 -10.84 -16.90 1.30
CA ASN A 51 -12.02 -16.66 0.49
C ASN A 51 -13.17 -15.93 1.24
N ALA A 52 -12.87 -15.07 2.22
CA ALA A 52 -13.81 -14.15 2.83
C ALA A 52 -13.91 -12.88 1.97
N PHE A 53 -15.14 -12.40 1.78
CA PHE A 53 -15.40 -11.11 1.14
C PHE A 53 -15.07 -10.00 2.13
N VAL A 54 -14.27 -9.03 1.69
CA VAL A 54 -13.86 -7.87 2.49
C VAL A 54 -14.20 -6.61 1.71
N ARG A 55 -14.96 -5.70 2.34
CA ARG A 55 -15.32 -4.39 1.79
C ARG A 55 -14.73 -3.29 2.65
N LEU A 56 -14.10 -2.31 2.00
CA LEU A 56 -13.65 -1.07 2.63
C LEU A 56 -14.43 0.10 2.06
N TYR A 57 -15.01 0.93 2.93
CA TYR A 57 -15.78 2.09 2.50
C TYR A 57 -15.59 3.28 3.44
N ALA A 58 -15.72 4.50 2.89
CA ALA A 58 -15.61 5.72 3.67
C ALA A 58 -16.88 5.97 4.51
N PRO A 59 -16.76 6.38 5.80
CA PRO A 59 -17.89 6.61 6.69
C PRO A 59 -18.55 7.99 6.46
N CYS A 60 -18.92 8.30 5.23
CA CYS A 60 -19.55 9.58 4.86
C CYS A 60 -20.56 9.42 3.73
N THR A 61 -21.60 10.27 3.76
CA THR A 61 -22.61 10.33 2.69
C THR A 61 -21.96 10.86 1.41
N ASP A 62 -22.24 10.22 0.28
CA ASP A 62 -21.74 10.56 -1.07
C ASP A 62 -20.22 10.41 -1.30
N CYS A 63 -19.53 9.69 -0.41
CA CYS A 63 -18.12 9.37 -0.60
C CYS A 63 -17.92 8.28 -1.65
N ILE A 64 -16.94 8.48 -2.55
CA ILE A 64 -16.69 7.60 -3.71
C ILE A 64 -15.94 6.32 -3.31
N VAL A 65 -15.27 6.31 -2.15
CA VAL A 65 -14.45 5.16 -1.73
C VAL A 65 -15.35 4.06 -1.19
N ASP A 66 -15.59 3.06 -2.03
CA ASP A 66 -16.25 1.80 -1.73
C ASP A 66 -15.63 0.73 -2.62
N THR A 67 -14.81 -0.14 -2.04
CA THR A 67 -14.06 -1.18 -2.76
C THR A 67 -14.11 -2.48 -2.00
N HIS A 68 -13.86 -3.59 -2.70
CA HIS A 68 -13.85 -4.91 -2.11
C HIS A 68 -12.79 -5.81 -2.73
N ASP A 69 -12.37 -6.81 -1.96
CA ASP A 69 -11.50 -7.89 -2.39
C ASP A 69 -11.81 -9.16 -1.60
N ILE A 70 -11.22 -10.27 -2.00
CA ILE A 70 -11.38 -11.57 -1.35
C ILE A 70 -10.06 -11.97 -0.71
N THR A 71 -10.11 -12.42 0.55
CA THR A 71 -8.90 -12.86 1.24
C THR A 71 -8.22 -14.04 0.52
N ASN A 72 -6.91 -13.97 0.35
CA ASN A 72 -6.09 -15.03 -0.23
C ASN A 72 -5.92 -16.25 0.70
N GLY A 73 -5.06 -17.20 0.32
CA GLY A 73 -4.77 -18.42 1.09
C GLY A 73 -4.18 -18.20 2.49
N ASN A 74 -3.67 -17.00 2.79
CA ASN A 74 -3.18 -16.60 4.12
C ASN A 74 -4.24 -15.82 4.93
N GLY A 75 -5.46 -15.71 4.41
CA GLY A 75 -6.55 -14.96 5.01
C GLY A 75 -6.35 -13.44 4.98
N VAL A 76 -5.69 -12.92 3.94
CA VAL A 76 -5.40 -11.49 3.79
C VAL A 76 -6.03 -10.94 2.52
N ALA A 77 -6.77 -9.84 2.63
CA ALA A 77 -7.20 -8.98 1.52
C ALA A 77 -6.36 -7.69 1.54
N SER A 78 -5.85 -7.26 0.39
CA SER A 78 -4.89 -6.16 0.29
C SER A 78 -5.42 -5.04 -0.59
N PHE A 79 -5.31 -3.81 -0.10
CA PHE A 79 -5.85 -2.62 -0.76
C PHE A 79 -4.80 -1.52 -0.83
N GLU A 80 -4.87 -0.69 -1.87
CA GLU A 80 -4.04 0.49 -2.04
C GLU A 80 -4.92 1.68 -2.42
N PHE A 81 -4.61 2.83 -1.84
CA PHE A 81 -5.41 4.04 -1.96
C PHE A 81 -4.53 5.24 -2.33
N PRO A 82 -5.11 6.26 -2.98
CA PRO A 82 -4.34 7.43 -3.43
C PRO A 82 -4.08 8.47 -2.33
N ALA A 83 -4.67 8.31 -1.14
CA ALA A 83 -4.62 9.33 -0.09
C ALA A 83 -4.77 8.73 1.31
N LYS A 84 -4.42 9.54 2.32
CA LYS A 84 -4.70 9.25 3.72
C LYS A 84 -6.21 9.27 3.99
N MET A 85 -6.74 8.19 4.56
CA MET A 85 -8.17 8.06 4.86
C MET A 85 -8.42 7.13 6.04
N VAL A 86 -9.61 7.26 6.64
CA VAL A 86 -10.17 6.31 7.60
C VAL A 86 -11.33 5.61 6.91
N LEU A 87 -11.28 4.28 6.87
CA LEU A 87 -12.25 3.44 6.17
C LEU A 87 -12.87 2.45 7.15
N ASN A 88 -14.18 2.23 7.03
CA ASN A 88 -14.84 1.11 7.66
C ASN A 88 -14.47 -0.18 6.93
N ILE A 89 -14.45 -1.29 7.67
CA ILE A 89 -14.24 -2.63 7.16
C ILE A 89 -15.52 -3.44 7.43
N GLU A 90 -16.01 -4.12 6.40
CA GLU A 90 -17.04 -5.15 6.49
C GLU A 90 -16.46 -6.46 5.94
N VAL A 91 -16.65 -7.55 6.67
CA VAL A 91 -16.17 -8.88 6.29
C VAL A 91 -17.33 -9.86 6.32
N GLN A 92 -17.42 -10.71 5.30
CA GLN A 92 -18.41 -11.76 5.21
C GLN A 92 -17.82 -13.08 4.71
N LYS A 93 -18.19 -14.19 5.37
CA LYS A 93 -17.90 -15.56 4.91
C LYS A 93 -19.11 -16.45 5.16
N GLY A 94 -19.96 -16.63 4.15
CA GLY A 94 -21.25 -17.29 4.35
C GLY A 94 -22.11 -16.45 5.30
N ASP A 95 -22.55 -17.06 6.39
CA ASP A 95 -23.35 -16.39 7.43
C ASP A 95 -22.49 -15.67 8.48
N LEU A 96 -21.18 -15.91 8.51
CA LEU A 96 -20.26 -15.27 9.46
C LEU A 96 -19.96 -13.84 9.00
N THR A 97 -20.01 -12.90 9.94
CA THR A 97 -19.75 -11.49 9.67
C THR A 97 -18.80 -10.88 10.68
N GLY A 98 -18.11 -9.81 10.27
CA GLY A 98 -17.24 -9.02 11.14
C GLY A 98 -17.09 -7.62 10.60
N SER A 99 -16.72 -6.70 11.47
CA SER A 99 -16.53 -5.29 11.12
C SER A 99 -15.37 -4.67 11.88
N GLY A 100 -14.90 -3.54 11.36
CA GLY A 100 -13.82 -2.77 11.96
C GLY A 100 -13.62 -1.46 11.23
N PHE A 101 -12.46 -0.85 11.43
CA PHE A 101 -12.01 0.28 10.64
C PHE A 101 -10.49 0.23 10.49
N VAL A 102 -9.97 0.88 9.45
CA VAL A 102 -8.54 1.08 9.25
C VAL A 102 -8.25 2.55 9.01
N LYS A 103 -7.17 3.04 9.61
CA LYS A 103 -6.63 4.37 9.36
C LYS A 103 -5.34 4.24 8.57
N LEU A 104 -5.36 4.70 7.32
CA LEU A 104 -4.17 4.65 6.47
C LEU A 104 -3.15 5.69 6.93
N GLU A 105 -1.88 5.35 6.77
CA GLU A 105 -0.75 6.22 7.06
C GLU A 105 0.18 6.24 5.84
N GLU A 106 0.78 7.40 5.58
CA GLU A 106 1.64 7.64 4.42
C GLU A 106 2.89 6.76 4.48
N GLY A 107 3.21 6.08 3.39
CA GLY A 107 4.37 5.21 3.29
C GLY A 107 4.26 3.94 4.14
N GLN A 108 3.05 3.58 4.59
CA GLN A 108 2.83 2.41 5.43
C GLN A 108 1.78 1.46 4.86
N THR A 109 2.02 0.17 5.10
CA THR A 109 1.01 -0.88 4.95
C THR A 109 0.41 -1.15 6.32
N VAL A 110 -0.75 -0.56 6.58
CA VAL A 110 -1.47 -0.74 7.84
C VAL A 110 -2.19 -2.08 7.81
N SER A 111 -2.00 -2.91 8.84
CA SER A 111 -2.62 -4.24 8.91
C SER A 111 -3.66 -4.27 10.02
N GLU A 112 -4.91 -4.56 9.67
CA GLU A 112 -6.00 -4.69 10.62
C GLU A 112 -6.52 -6.11 10.66
N LYS A 113 -6.79 -6.60 11.87
CA LYS A 113 -7.31 -7.94 12.10
C LYS A 113 -8.78 -7.86 12.46
N VAL A 114 -9.62 -8.55 11.68
CA VAL A 114 -11.07 -8.60 11.87
C VAL A 114 -11.47 -10.04 12.18
N ALA A 115 -12.07 -10.23 13.36
CA ALA A 115 -12.70 -11.48 13.72
C ALA A 115 -14.10 -11.56 13.12
N ILE A 116 -14.46 -12.73 12.59
CA ILE A 116 -15.82 -13.04 12.13
C ILE A 116 -16.44 -14.13 12.99
N GLN A 117 -17.75 -14.03 13.19
CA GLN A 117 -18.54 -14.95 14.02
C GLN A 117 -19.97 -15.07 13.51
#